data_AF-A0AAD9V9L7-F1
#
_entry.id   AF-A0AAD9V9L7-F1
#
_cell.length_a   1.000
_cell.length_b   1.000
_cell.length_c   1.000
_cell.angle_alpha   90.00
_cell.angle_beta   90.00
_cell.angle_gamma   90.00
#
_symmetry.space_group_name_H-M   'P 1'
#
loop_
_entity.id
_entity.type
_entity.pdbx_description
1 polymer ?
#
loop_
_entity_poly.entity_id
_entity_poly.type
_entity_poly.pdbx_seq_one_letter_code
_entity_poly.pdbx_strand_id
1 'polypeptide(L)'
;MGVFTVFLYHRYYLKRIHQVKLKPDLLYGDRYLVDLELGIKHKKGSYRFSEHVYQKKGSSRLCSPKGLTWNKAATVYFVLPVKDQGEWVYHFINEITAASLLTKDENFHVIVVDFESQDISISQAFDTDLLRNRHTIINMKGKFYKTLALNKAVEHIPSEHDLLFLFDLHIDVPADIMDSVRKNTIQGHIVFCPQVGRLNCGSSSVDHKGYWELEGYGLVGVYKSDWIRFGGMNTEEFKYKWGGEDWDLLDRIINLSLEVERIKYPGLYHHYHTKTKKWG
;
A
#
# COMPACT_ATOMS: atom_id res chain seq x y z
N MET A 1 -6.22 -17.78 -57.77
CA MET A 1 -6.23 -18.14 -56.33
C MET A 1 -4.92 -17.67 -55.72
N GLY A 2 -4.90 -16.48 -55.12
CA GLY A 2 -3.75 -15.99 -54.35
C GLY A 2 -4.01 -16.23 -52.87
N VAL A 3 -3.27 -17.15 -52.25
CA VAL A 3 -3.28 -17.34 -50.81
C VAL A 3 -2.47 -16.19 -50.21
N PHE A 4 -3.17 -15.17 -49.69
CA PHE A 4 -2.54 -14.18 -48.82
C PHE A 4 -2.28 -14.81 -47.46
N THR A 5 -1.08 -15.38 -47.28
CA THR A 5 -0.58 -15.73 -45.96
C THR A 5 -0.19 -14.44 -45.25
N VAL A 6 -1.10 -13.88 -44.45
CA VAL A 6 -0.76 -12.78 -43.53
C VAL A 6 0.14 -13.36 -42.44
N PHE A 7 1.45 -13.17 -42.57
CA PHE A 7 2.37 -13.39 -41.46
C PHE A 7 2.14 -12.30 -40.43
N LEU A 8 1.33 -12.58 -39.41
CA LEU A 8 1.25 -11.72 -38.23
C LEU A 8 2.58 -11.79 -37.48
N TYR A 9 3.49 -10.86 -37.78
CA TYR A 9 4.75 -10.71 -37.07
C TYR A 9 4.50 -10.08 -35.70
N HIS A 10 4.01 -10.90 -34.77
CA HIS A 10 3.75 -10.44 -33.40
C HIS A 10 5.08 -10.19 -32.69
N ARG A 11 5.34 -8.91 -32.36
CA ARG A 11 6.53 -8.45 -31.63
C ARG A 11 6.56 -8.92 -30.17
N TYR A 12 5.39 -9.11 -29.57
CA TYR A 12 5.23 -9.50 -28.17
C TYR A 12 4.72 -10.93 -28.05
N TYR A 13 5.06 -11.60 -26.95
CA TYR A 13 4.49 -12.90 -26.56
C TYR A 13 4.17 -12.89 -25.07
N LEU A 14 3.16 -13.66 -24.65
CA LEU A 14 2.88 -13.84 -23.23
C LEU A 14 4.02 -14.63 -22.60
N LYS A 15 4.79 -13.99 -21.73
CA LYS A 15 5.91 -14.61 -21.02
C LYS A 15 5.45 -15.21 -19.69
N ARG A 16 4.55 -14.53 -18.97
CA ARG A 16 4.03 -14.99 -17.68
C ARG A 16 2.66 -14.40 -17.38
N ILE A 17 1.81 -15.15 -16.71
CA ILE A 17 0.63 -14.63 -16.02
C ILE A 17 1.04 -14.51 -14.55
N HIS A 18 1.14 -13.28 -14.03
CA HIS A 18 1.41 -13.07 -12.61
C HIS A 18 0.15 -13.32 -11.79
N GLN A 19 -0.97 -12.73 -12.23
CA GLN A 19 -2.24 -12.84 -11.54
C GLN A 19 -3.41 -12.53 -12.47
N VAL A 20 -4.53 -13.21 -12.27
CA VAL A 20 -5.84 -12.79 -12.77
C VAL A 20 -6.80 -12.82 -11.59
N LYS A 21 -7.23 -11.65 -11.12
CA LYS A 21 -8.12 -11.53 -9.97
C LYS A 21 -9.53 -11.18 -10.42
N LEU A 22 -10.48 -12.07 -10.18
CA LEU A 22 -11.90 -11.84 -10.39
C LEU A 22 -12.52 -11.12 -9.19
N LYS A 23 -13.30 -10.07 -9.47
CA LYS A 23 -14.22 -9.39 -8.55
C LYS A 23 -15.62 -9.43 -9.18
N PRO A 24 -16.48 -10.38 -8.77
CA PRO A 24 -17.77 -10.57 -9.40
C PRO A 24 -18.77 -9.49 -8.97
N ASP A 25 -19.65 -9.09 -9.89
CA ASP A 25 -20.82 -8.28 -9.59
C ASP A 25 -22.07 -8.99 -10.13
N LEU A 26 -22.94 -9.38 -9.19
CA LEU A 26 -24.12 -10.19 -9.49
C LEU A 26 -25.15 -9.47 -10.39
N LEU A 27 -25.12 -8.14 -10.43
CA LEU A 27 -26.08 -7.32 -11.17
C LEU A 27 -25.55 -6.96 -12.55
N TYR A 28 -24.32 -6.43 -12.61
CA TYR A 28 -23.82 -5.77 -13.81
C TYR A 28 -22.85 -6.66 -14.61
N GLY A 29 -22.06 -7.51 -13.95
CA GLY A 29 -21.05 -8.35 -14.57
C GLY A 29 -19.68 -8.28 -13.90
N ASP A 30 -18.75 -9.10 -14.35
CA ASP A 30 -17.52 -9.39 -13.62
C ASP A 30 -16.38 -8.43 -13.97
N ARG A 31 -15.64 -7.96 -12.94
CA ARG A 31 -14.39 -7.22 -13.13
C ARG A 31 -13.19 -8.12 -12.89
N TYR A 32 -12.17 -7.97 -13.71
CA TYR A 32 -10.89 -8.67 -13.59
C TYR A 32 -9.76 -7.65 -13.44
N LEU A 33 -8.79 -7.93 -12.58
CA LEU A 33 -7.46 -7.32 -12.64
C LEU A 33 -6.52 -8.35 -13.28
N VAL A 34 -5.99 -8.02 -14.45
CA VAL A 34 -5.17 -8.93 -15.27
C VAL A 34 -3.73 -8.42 -15.23
N ASP A 35 -2.82 -9.16 -14.60
CA ASP A 35 -1.40 -8.81 -14.42
C ASP A 35 -0.50 -9.83 -15.15
N LEU A 36 0.14 -9.37 -16.22
CA LEU A 36 0.87 -10.17 -17.21
C LEU A 36 2.27 -9.62 -17.43
N GLU A 37 3.19 -10.53 -17.74
CA GLU A 37 4.51 -10.21 -18.30
C GLU A 37 4.49 -10.55 -19.79
N LEU A 38 4.71 -9.55 -20.64
CA LEU A 38 4.85 -9.71 -22.08
C LEU A 38 6.33 -9.68 -22.44
N GLY A 39 6.85 -10.75 -23.04
CA GLY A 39 8.20 -10.78 -23.60
C GLY A 39 8.25 -10.11 -24.96
N ILE A 40 9.40 -9.54 -25.33
CA ILE A 40 9.62 -8.92 -26.63
C ILE A 40 10.52 -9.84 -27.47
N LYS A 41 10.06 -10.28 -28.64
CA LYS A 41 10.88 -11.13 -29.52
C LYS A 41 12.17 -10.40 -29.89
N HIS A 42 13.27 -11.14 -29.90
CA HIS A 42 14.62 -10.65 -30.22
C HIS A 42 15.14 -9.54 -29.28
N LYS A 43 14.52 -9.33 -28.11
CA LYS A 43 15.06 -8.49 -27.03
C LYS A 43 15.02 -9.27 -25.72
N LYS A 44 16.00 -9.04 -24.85
CA LYS A 44 16.01 -9.64 -23.50
C LYS A 44 14.98 -9.01 -22.54
N GLY A 45 14.30 -7.94 -22.96
CA GLY A 45 13.33 -7.21 -22.13
C GLY A 45 11.93 -7.82 -22.10
N SER A 46 11.19 -7.46 -21.06
CA SER A 46 9.75 -7.70 -20.94
C SER A 46 9.01 -6.41 -20.59
N TYR A 47 7.70 -6.43 -20.78
CA TYR A 47 6.78 -5.35 -20.44
C TYR A 47 5.69 -5.89 -19.52
N ARG A 48 5.45 -5.21 -18.40
CA ARG A 48 4.37 -5.59 -17.48
C ARG A 48 3.06 -4.89 -17.87
N PHE A 49 2.05 -5.70 -18.13
CA PHE A 49 0.70 -5.28 -18.45
C PHE A 49 -0.20 -5.62 -17.27
N SER A 50 -0.67 -4.62 -16.54
CA SER A 50 -1.58 -4.81 -15.40
C SER A 50 -2.76 -3.87 -15.57
N GLU A 51 -3.92 -4.40 -15.95
CA GLU A 51 -5.09 -3.59 -16.32
C GLU A 51 -6.38 -4.18 -15.75
N HIS A 52 -7.33 -3.28 -15.45
CA HIS A 52 -8.69 -3.69 -15.18
C HIS A 52 -9.42 -4.01 -16.49
N VAL A 53 -10.15 -5.12 -16.49
CA VAL A 53 -10.97 -5.57 -17.61
C VAL A 53 -12.35 -5.92 -17.07
N TYR A 54 -13.40 -5.68 -17.84
CA TYR A 54 -14.78 -5.88 -17.42
C TYR A 54 -15.54 -6.75 -18.40
N GLN A 55 -16.35 -7.67 -17.89
CA GLN A 55 -17.26 -8.50 -18.66
C GLN A 55 -18.69 -8.20 -18.21
N LYS A 56 -19.47 -7.53 -19.07
CA LYS A 56 -20.90 -7.29 -18.79
C LYS A 56 -21.66 -8.61 -18.67
N LYS A 57 -22.59 -8.70 -17.72
CA LYS A 57 -23.45 -9.88 -17.52
C LYS A 57 -24.18 -10.26 -18.82
N GLY A 58 -24.12 -11.53 -19.18
CA GLY A 58 -24.71 -12.08 -20.42
C GLY A 58 -23.92 -11.78 -21.70
N SER A 59 -22.78 -11.09 -21.63
CA SER A 59 -21.89 -10.83 -22.76
C SER A 59 -20.68 -11.78 -22.72
N SER A 60 -20.20 -12.20 -23.89
CA SER A 60 -18.91 -12.88 -24.05
C SER A 60 -17.75 -11.92 -24.32
N ARG A 61 -18.02 -10.60 -24.38
CA ARG A 61 -17.03 -9.56 -24.70
C ARG A 61 -16.44 -8.93 -23.45
N LEU A 62 -15.14 -8.73 -23.48
CA LEU A 62 -14.37 -7.94 -22.52
C LEU A 62 -14.27 -6.48 -22.97
N CYS A 63 -14.32 -5.55 -22.02
CA CYS A 63 -14.10 -4.12 -22.26
C CYS A 63 -13.21 -3.49 -21.19
N SER A 64 -12.66 -2.32 -21.48
CA SER A 64 -11.89 -1.52 -20.53
C SER A 64 -12.84 -0.63 -19.71
N PRO A 65 -12.91 -0.80 -18.38
CA PRO A 65 -13.71 0.07 -17.54
C PRO A 65 -13.13 1.49 -17.51
N LYS A 66 -14.01 2.49 -17.67
CA LYS A 66 -13.62 3.91 -17.61
C LYS A 66 -13.28 4.28 -16.15
N GLY A 67 -12.18 5.03 -15.96
CA GLY A 67 -11.79 5.57 -14.65
C GLY A 67 -11.00 4.59 -13.77
N LEU A 68 -10.84 3.33 -14.17
CA LEU A 68 -10.07 2.32 -13.41
C LEU A 68 -8.64 2.15 -13.94
N THR A 69 -7.96 3.26 -14.19
CA THR A 69 -6.53 3.28 -14.55
C THR A 69 -5.71 3.69 -13.34
N TRP A 70 -4.72 2.89 -12.99
CA TRP A 70 -3.81 3.17 -11.88
C TRP A 70 -2.57 3.93 -12.35
N ASN A 71 -2.05 4.81 -11.51
CA ASN A 71 -0.84 5.58 -11.82
C ASN A 71 0.42 4.81 -11.39
N LYS A 72 1.10 4.18 -12.36
CA LYS A 72 2.34 3.42 -12.13
C LYS A 72 3.50 4.29 -11.60
N ALA A 73 3.44 5.60 -11.84
CA ALA A 73 4.47 6.57 -11.47
C ALA A 73 4.10 7.40 -10.23
N ALA A 74 2.96 7.15 -9.58
CA ALA A 74 2.62 7.85 -8.34
C ALA A 74 3.64 7.53 -7.24
N THR A 75 4.11 8.54 -6.53
CA THR A 75 5.00 8.32 -5.39
C THR A 75 4.21 7.69 -4.25
N VAL A 76 4.76 6.67 -3.58
CA VAL A 76 4.16 6.07 -2.38
C VAL A 76 4.82 6.66 -1.14
N TYR A 77 4.04 7.39 -0.35
CA TYR A 77 4.47 7.99 0.91
C TYR A 77 4.15 7.05 2.07
N PHE A 78 5.16 6.40 2.65
CA PHE A 78 4.99 5.63 3.89
C PHE A 78 4.84 6.61 5.06
N VAL A 79 3.73 6.51 5.79
CA VAL A 79 3.42 7.39 6.92
C VAL A 79 3.66 6.62 8.22
N LEU A 80 4.64 7.07 9.01
CA LEU A 80 5.12 6.39 10.22
C LEU A 80 5.03 7.30 11.45
N PRO A 81 3.97 7.20 12.27
CA PRO A 81 3.95 7.75 13.62
C PRO A 81 4.90 6.98 14.54
N VAL A 82 5.76 7.67 15.29
CA VAL A 82 6.80 7.05 16.14
C VAL A 82 6.78 7.63 17.54
N LYS A 83 6.94 6.75 18.54
CA LYS A 83 7.25 7.11 19.93
C LYS A 83 8.03 5.98 20.59
N ASP A 84 9.31 6.18 20.85
CA ASP A 84 10.17 5.23 21.57
C ASP A 84 10.07 3.81 20.98
N GLN A 85 10.30 3.69 19.66
CA GLN A 85 10.26 2.44 18.88
C GLN A 85 11.51 2.28 17.99
N GLY A 86 12.67 2.69 18.48
CA GLY A 86 13.91 2.78 17.70
C GLY A 86 14.30 1.49 16.99
N GLU A 87 14.20 0.34 17.67
CA GLU A 87 14.49 -0.97 17.05
C GLU A 87 13.60 -1.24 15.83
N TRP A 88 12.31 -0.90 15.92
CA TRP A 88 11.36 -1.08 14.82
C TRP A 88 11.54 -0.06 13.69
N VAL A 89 12.04 1.14 14.00
CA VAL A 89 12.46 2.10 12.97
C VAL A 89 13.64 1.53 12.16
N TYR A 90 14.65 0.95 12.82
CA TYR A 90 15.76 0.29 12.11
C TYR A 90 15.29 -0.93 11.31
N HIS A 91 14.38 -1.74 11.87
CA HIS A 91 13.75 -2.84 11.13
C HIS A 91 13.09 -2.35 9.84
N PHE A 92 12.23 -1.33 9.94
CA PHE A 92 11.58 -0.73 8.78
C PHE A 92 12.60 -0.22 7.75
N ILE A 93 13.64 0.52 8.18
CA ILE A 93 14.68 1.06 7.29
C ILE A 93 15.38 -0.06 6.51
N ASN A 94 15.73 -1.15 7.19
CA ASN A 94 16.38 -2.29 6.55
C ASN A 94 15.46 -2.97 5.52
N GLU A 95 14.20 -3.20 5.88
CA GLU A 95 13.24 -3.89 5.03
C GLU A 95 12.85 -3.06 3.80
N ILE A 96 12.56 -1.75 3.96
CA ILE A 96 12.26 -0.88 2.81
C ILE A 96 13.47 -0.71 1.89
N THR A 97 14.69 -0.69 2.46
CA THR A 97 15.93 -0.63 1.69
C THR A 97 16.13 -1.91 0.88
N ALA A 98 15.95 -3.08 1.50
CA ALA A 98 16.00 -4.36 0.80
C ALA A 98 14.94 -4.45 -0.31
N ALA A 99 13.71 -4.02 -0.03
CA ALA A 99 12.62 -3.98 -1.00
C ALA A 99 12.97 -3.12 -2.22
N SER A 100 13.46 -1.90 -2.01
CA SER A 100 13.87 -0.99 -3.09
C SER A 100 15.05 -1.53 -3.88
N LEU A 101 16.08 -2.06 -3.22
CA LEU A 101 17.25 -2.64 -3.90
C LEU A 101 16.90 -3.85 -4.76
N LEU A 102 15.96 -4.70 -4.31
CA LEU A 102 15.52 -5.88 -5.03
C LEU A 102 14.66 -5.54 -6.25
N THR A 103 13.74 -4.59 -6.10
CA THR A 103 12.78 -4.21 -7.16
C THR A 103 13.26 -3.11 -8.08
N LYS A 104 14.27 -2.34 -7.66
CA LYS A 104 14.71 -1.07 -8.28
C LYS A 104 13.62 0.00 -8.28
N ASP A 105 12.62 -0.13 -7.42
CA ASP A 105 11.60 0.88 -7.21
C ASP A 105 12.11 1.90 -6.18
N GLU A 106 12.40 3.09 -6.65
CA GLU A 106 12.85 4.23 -5.84
C GLU A 106 11.77 5.31 -5.71
N ASN A 107 10.56 5.06 -6.23
CA ASN A 107 9.49 6.05 -6.32
C ASN A 107 8.61 6.03 -5.05
N PHE A 108 9.27 6.22 -3.91
CA PHE A 108 8.67 6.27 -2.60
C PHE A 108 9.35 7.33 -1.73
N HIS A 109 8.67 7.71 -0.66
CA HIS A 109 9.19 8.63 0.35
C HIS A 109 8.68 8.22 1.73
N VAL A 110 9.44 8.46 2.78
CA VAL A 110 9.05 8.11 4.15
C VAL A 110 8.78 9.38 4.95
N ILE A 111 7.59 9.51 5.52
CA ILE A 111 7.26 10.62 6.44
C ILE A 111 7.20 10.04 7.85
N VAL A 112 8.17 10.42 8.66
CA VAL A 112 8.26 10.03 10.07
C VAL A 112 7.69 11.16 10.91
N VAL A 113 6.71 10.84 11.75
CA VAL A 113 6.13 11.79 12.71
C VAL A 113 6.53 11.35 14.12
N ASP A 114 7.58 11.96 14.64
CA ASP A 114 8.20 11.58 15.90
C ASP A 114 7.64 12.37 17.09
N PHE A 115 7.26 11.67 18.15
CA PHE A 115 6.80 12.25 19.41
C PHE A 115 7.91 12.26 20.46
N GLU A 116 9.01 12.97 20.19
CA GLU A 116 10.14 13.12 21.12
C GLU A 116 10.73 11.76 21.55
N SER A 117 11.02 10.86 20.60
CA SER A 117 11.63 9.57 20.92
C SER A 117 13.00 9.75 21.57
N GLN A 118 13.29 8.98 22.61
CA GLN A 118 14.55 9.07 23.38
C GLN A 118 15.51 7.90 23.14
N ASP A 119 15.01 6.83 22.53
CA ASP A 119 15.75 5.59 22.26
C ASP A 119 16.44 5.58 20.88
N ILE A 120 16.23 6.61 20.06
CA ILE A 120 16.78 6.72 18.71
C ILE A 120 16.98 8.17 18.27
N SER A 121 18.02 8.42 17.48
CA SER A 121 18.10 9.62 16.64
C SER A 121 17.55 9.31 15.26
N ILE A 122 16.30 9.71 14.98
CA ILE A 122 15.64 9.46 13.69
C ILE A 122 16.47 10.03 12.53
N SER A 123 17.01 11.24 12.68
CA SER A 123 17.85 11.87 11.65
C SER A 123 19.08 11.04 11.28
N GLN A 124 19.76 10.45 12.27
CA GLN A 124 20.93 9.61 12.02
C GLN A 124 20.53 8.26 11.44
N ALA A 125 19.41 7.67 11.89
CA ALA A 125 18.93 6.39 11.38
C ALA A 125 18.57 6.46 9.88
N PHE A 126 17.99 7.58 9.43
CA PHE A 126 17.61 7.79 8.03
C PHE A 126 18.74 8.35 7.14
N ASP A 127 19.93 8.65 7.69
CA ASP A 127 21.10 9.08 6.92
C ASP A 127 21.80 7.89 6.24
N THR A 128 21.09 7.27 5.29
CA THR A 128 21.59 6.21 4.42
C THR A 128 21.65 6.68 2.98
N ASP A 129 22.37 5.99 2.11
CA ASP A 129 22.46 6.34 0.67
C ASP A 129 21.08 6.40 0.00
N LEU A 130 20.18 5.49 0.36
CA LEU A 130 18.85 5.42 -0.24
C LEU A 130 17.88 6.46 0.36
N LEU A 131 17.92 6.64 1.68
CA LEU A 131 16.86 7.35 2.41
C LEU A 131 17.19 8.80 2.72
N ARG A 132 18.47 9.23 2.70
CA ARG A 132 18.85 10.62 3.05
C ARG A 132 18.07 11.70 2.30
N ASN A 133 17.65 11.41 1.07
CA ASN A 133 16.88 12.31 0.20
C ASN A 133 15.42 11.86 -0.01
N ARG A 134 14.96 10.83 0.71
CA ARG A 134 13.61 10.24 0.59
C ARG A 134 12.91 10.12 1.93
N HIS A 135 13.20 11.03 2.85
CA HIS A 135 12.51 11.09 4.12
C HIS A 135 12.17 12.53 4.53
N THR A 136 11.11 12.65 5.33
CA THR A 136 10.71 13.89 6.01
C THR A 136 10.49 13.53 7.48
N ILE A 137 11.06 14.33 8.39
CA ILE A 137 10.87 14.17 9.83
C ILE A 137 10.01 15.33 10.34
N ILE A 138 8.91 15.00 11.00
CA ILE A 138 8.01 15.95 11.65
C ILE A 138 8.10 15.69 13.15
N ASN A 139 8.67 16.64 13.89
CA ASN A 139 8.79 16.55 15.34
C ASN A 139 7.52 17.10 16.00
N MET A 140 6.87 16.28 16.81
CA MET A 140 5.70 16.61 17.61
C MET A 140 6.02 16.50 19.09
N LYS A 141 5.40 17.35 19.92
CA LYS A 141 5.61 17.34 21.38
C LYS A 141 4.43 16.73 22.12
N GLY A 142 4.74 16.15 23.28
CA GLY A 142 3.74 15.67 24.23
C GLY A 142 3.26 14.24 23.95
N LYS A 143 2.05 13.93 24.46
CA LYS A 143 1.52 12.57 24.46
C LYS A 143 1.28 12.07 23.03
N PHE A 144 1.69 10.83 22.77
CA PHE A 144 1.52 10.18 21.47
C PHE A 144 0.05 10.22 21.02
N TYR A 145 -0.15 10.71 19.79
CA TYR A 145 -1.46 10.98 19.24
C TYR A 145 -1.53 10.55 17.77
N LYS A 146 -1.73 9.25 17.58
CA LYS A 146 -1.69 8.57 16.27
C LYS A 146 -2.50 9.30 15.19
N THR A 147 -3.78 9.58 15.41
CA THR A 147 -4.65 10.17 14.38
C THR A 147 -4.19 11.57 13.95
N LEU A 148 -3.70 12.40 14.89
CA LEU A 148 -3.13 13.70 14.57
C LEU A 148 -1.81 13.56 13.80
N ALA A 149 -0.96 12.61 14.21
CA ALA A 149 0.29 12.31 13.53
C ALA A 149 0.06 11.97 12.06
N LEU A 150 -0.92 11.09 11.79
CA LEU A 150 -1.30 10.70 10.43
C LEU A 150 -1.75 11.90 9.59
N ASN A 151 -2.64 12.75 10.12
CA ASN A 151 -3.07 13.96 9.42
C ASN A 151 -1.88 14.89 9.13
N LYS A 152 -0.98 15.10 10.10
CA LYS A 152 0.20 15.96 9.96
C LYS A 152 1.17 15.45 8.91
N ALA A 153 1.35 14.13 8.80
CA ALA A 153 2.17 13.56 7.74
C ALA A 153 1.57 13.85 6.35
N VAL A 154 0.26 13.64 6.18
CA VAL A 154 -0.41 13.81 4.88
C VAL A 154 -0.39 15.26 4.40
N GLU A 155 -0.40 16.25 5.32
CA GLU A 155 -0.22 17.66 4.98
C GLU A 155 1.11 17.91 4.20
N HIS A 156 2.15 17.12 4.46
CA HIS A 156 3.49 17.29 3.86
C HIS A 156 3.67 16.55 2.53
N ILE A 157 2.68 15.79 2.08
CA ILE A 157 2.71 15.14 0.77
C ILE A 157 2.48 16.22 -0.31
N PRO A 158 3.40 16.47 -1.25
CA PRO A 158 3.30 17.62 -2.17
C PRO A 158 2.14 17.52 -3.16
N SER A 159 1.89 16.33 -3.71
CA SER A 159 0.91 16.11 -4.76
C SER A 159 -0.36 15.45 -4.22
N GLU A 160 -1.52 15.96 -4.61
CA GLU A 160 -2.81 15.30 -4.33
C GLU A 160 -3.02 14.02 -5.17
N HIS A 161 -2.21 13.84 -6.22
CA HIS A 161 -2.20 12.67 -7.11
C HIS A 161 -1.17 11.62 -6.70
N ASP A 162 -0.52 11.78 -5.56
CA ASP A 162 0.34 10.76 -4.97
C ASP A 162 -0.40 9.99 -3.87
N LEU A 163 0.19 8.83 -3.53
CA LEU A 163 -0.38 7.85 -2.62
C LEU A 163 0.24 8.00 -1.25
N LEU A 164 -0.59 8.01 -0.21
CA LEU A 164 -0.13 7.73 1.15
C LEU A 164 -0.40 6.26 1.48
N PHE A 165 0.52 5.67 2.25
CA PHE A 165 0.36 4.35 2.81
C PHE A 165 0.56 4.44 4.32
N LEU A 166 -0.54 4.34 5.06
CA LEU A 166 -0.50 4.24 6.52
C LEU A 166 0.20 2.93 6.88
N PHE A 167 1.28 3.00 7.65
CA PHE A 167 2.10 1.84 7.95
C PHE A 167 2.42 1.75 9.44
N ASP A 168 2.46 0.52 9.95
CA ASP A 168 2.77 0.20 11.34
C ASP A 168 4.22 -0.30 11.42
N LEU A 169 4.99 0.23 12.36
CA LEU A 169 6.41 -0.10 12.53
C LEU A 169 6.66 -1.56 12.91
N HIS A 170 5.67 -2.25 13.47
CA HIS A 170 5.78 -3.65 13.90
C HIS A 170 5.57 -4.64 12.74
N ILE A 171 5.55 -4.18 11.50
CA ILE A 171 5.24 -4.98 10.31
C ILE A 171 6.42 -5.03 9.35
N ASP A 172 6.67 -6.21 8.80
CA ASP A 172 7.63 -6.40 7.71
C ASP A 172 7.23 -5.65 6.43
N VAL A 173 8.22 -5.33 5.58
CA VAL A 173 7.98 -4.63 4.31
C VAL A 173 8.22 -5.59 3.14
N PRO A 174 7.18 -6.17 2.54
CA PRO A 174 7.31 -6.99 1.34
C PRO A 174 7.99 -6.23 0.20
N ALA A 175 8.83 -6.92 -0.56
CA ALA A 175 9.54 -6.30 -1.68
C ALA A 175 8.63 -5.61 -2.70
N ASP A 176 7.46 -6.17 -2.96
CA ASP A 176 6.51 -5.71 -3.98
C ASP A 176 5.43 -4.75 -3.44
N ILE A 177 5.50 -4.35 -2.16
CA ILE A 177 4.42 -3.59 -1.52
C ILE A 177 4.16 -2.24 -2.22
N MET A 178 5.21 -1.54 -2.68
CA MET A 178 5.08 -0.25 -3.37
C MET A 178 4.29 -0.38 -4.69
N ASP A 179 4.65 -1.38 -5.50
CA ASP A 179 3.91 -1.72 -6.73
C ASP A 179 2.46 -2.10 -6.41
N SER A 180 2.26 -2.90 -5.36
CA SER A 180 0.92 -3.32 -4.94
C SER A 180 0.05 -2.17 -4.43
N VAL A 181 0.60 -1.20 -3.69
CA VAL A 181 -0.15 0.01 -3.28
C VAL A 181 -0.61 0.76 -4.52
N ARG A 182 0.28 1.00 -5.50
CA ARG A 182 -0.10 1.68 -6.76
C ARG A 182 -1.15 0.89 -7.54
N LYS A 183 -0.95 -0.42 -7.68
CA LYS A 183 -1.80 -1.30 -8.50
C LYS A 183 -3.21 -1.46 -7.92
N ASN A 184 -3.34 -1.51 -6.60
CA ASN A 184 -4.62 -1.76 -5.92
C ASN A 184 -5.33 -0.48 -5.45
N THR A 185 -4.81 0.70 -5.79
CA THR A 185 -5.40 1.99 -5.42
C THR A 185 -5.70 2.80 -6.67
N ILE A 186 -6.93 3.30 -6.80
CA ILE A 186 -7.38 4.10 -7.95
C ILE A 186 -8.02 5.38 -7.45
N GLN A 187 -7.47 6.51 -7.87
CA GLN A 187 -7.91 7.83 -7.43
C GLN A 187 -9.40 8.01 -7.70
N GLY A 188 -10.15 8.36 -6.66
CA GLY A 188 -11.60 8.57 -6.70
C GLY A 188 -12.44 7.30 -6.78
N HIS A 189 -11.84 6.10 -6.80
CA HIS A 189 -12.57 4.85 -7.04
C HIS A 189 -12.24 3.72 -6.05
N ILE A 190 -10.96 3.47 -5.78
CA ILE A 190 -10.52 2.29 -5.00
C ILE A 190 -9.47 2.69 -3.97
N VAL A 191 -9.69 2.28 -2.72
CA VAL A 191 -8.75 2.37 -1.60
C VAL A 191 -8.23 0.97 -1.29
N PHE A 192 -6.92 0.84 -1.08
CA PHE A 192 -6.28 -0.43 -0.76
C PHE A 192 -6.17 -0.62 0.75
N CYS A 193 -6.82 -1.64 1.30
CA CYS A 193 -6.75 -1.99 2.73
C CYS A 193 -6.24 -3.43 2.88
N PRO A 194 -4.91 -3.67 2.78
CA PRO A 194 -4.35 -5.00 2.89
C PRO A 194 -4.61 -5.62 4.26
N GLN A 195 -4.85 -6.92 4.28
CA GLN A 195 -4.98 -7.70 5.51
C GLN A 195 -3.62 -8.23 5.93
N VAL A 196 -3.29 -7.97 7.19
CA VAL A 196 -2.01 -8.28 7.81
C VAL A 196 -2.07 -9.66 8.48
N GLY A 197 -0.99 -10.43 8.41
CA GLY A 197 -0.83 -11.64 9.21
C GLY A 197 -0.27 -11.28 10.59
N ARG A 198 -0.97 -11.63 11.67
CA ARG A 198 -0.50 -11.47 13.05
C ARG A 198 0.30 -12.69 13.45
N LEU A 199 1.59 -12.50 13.76
CA LEU A 199 2.45 -13.58 14.24
C LEU A 199 2.18 -13.88 15.72
N ASN A 200 2.31 -15.15 16.10
CA ASN A 200 2.27 -15.59 17.49
C ASN A 200 3.58 -15.21 18.20
N CYS A 201 3.54 -15.16 19.53
CA CYS A 201 4.75 -14.96 20.35
C CYS A 201 5.81 -16.01 19.99
N GLY A 202 7.04 -15.55 19.72
CA GLY A 202 8.17 -16.40 19.33
C GLY A 202 8.12 -16.94 17.90
N SER A 203 7.12 -16.59 17.10
CA SER A 203 7.10 -16.91 15.66
C SER A 203 7.89 -15.88 14.88
N SER A 204 8.58 -16.35 13.83
CA SER A 204 9.16 -15.48 12.81
C SER A 204 8.24 -15.37 11.59
N SER A 205 8.61 -14.45 10.70
CA SER A 205 8.03 -14.28 9.36
C SER A 205 8.29 -15.47 8.45
N VAL A 206 9.22 -16.36 8.78
CA VAL A 206 9.51 -17.60 8.05
C VAL A 206 8.63 -18.75 8.55
N ASP A 207 8.35 -18.79 9.85
CA ASP A 207 7.52 -19.84 10.45
C ASP A 207 6.03 -19.65 10.16
N HIS A 208 5.62 -18.40 9.93
CA HIS A 208 4.23 -18.00 9.64
C HIS A 208 3.18 -18.51 10.65
N LYS A 209 3.57 -18.78 11.90
CA LYS A 209 2.62 -19.23 12.94
C LYS A 209 1.85 -18.03 13.46
N GLY A 210 0.55 -18.00 13.17
CA GLY A 210 -0.27 -16.83 13.45
C GLY A 210 -1.68 -16.95 12.88
N TYR A 211 -2.32 -15.80 12.67
CA TYR A 211 -3.63 -15.71 12.03
C TYR A 211 -3.72 -14.47 11.14
N TRP A 212 -4.68 -14.46 10.22
CA TRP A 212 -4.97 -13.26 9.42
C TRP A 212 -5.87 -12.32 10.21
N GLU A 213 -5.47 -11.06 10.32
CA GLU A 213 -6.29 -9.99 10.91
C GLU A 213 -7.41 -9.61 9.93
N LEU A 214 -8.62 -10.09 10.20
CA LEU A 214 -9.76 -9.89 9.30
C LEU A 214 -10.51 -8.58 9.60
N GLU A 215 -10.36 -8.03 10.81
CA GLU A 215 -11.15 -6.88 11.27
C GLU A 215 -10.31 -5.60 11.35
N GLY A 216 -8.99 -5.69 11.17
CA GLY A 216 -8.11 -4.53 11.15
C GLY A 216 -8.09 -3.79 9.81
N TYR A 217 -8.09 -2.46 9.89
CA TYR A 217 -7.95 -1.53 8.76
C TYR A 217 -6.82 -0.52 8.99
N GLY A 218 -5.87 -0.84 9.87
CA GLY A 218 -4.76 0.05 10.24
C GLY A 218 -3.78 0.37 9.10
N LEU A 219 -3.75 -0.44 8.03
CA LEU A 219 -2.95 -0.18 6.83
C LEU A 219 -3.89 0.24 5.71
N VAL A 220 -3.64 1.41 5.13
CA VAL A 220 -4.48 2.00 4.09
C VAL A 220 -3.59 2.68 3.05
N GLY A 221 -3.72 2.24 1.81
CA GLY A 221 -3.18 2.88 0.61
C GLY A 221 -4.27 3.72 -0.06
N VAL A 222 -4.06 5.04 -0.14
CA VAL A 222 -5.07 5.97 -0.67
C VAL A 222 -4.41 7.19 -1.31
N TYR A 223 -5.06 7.77 -2.31
CA TYR A 223 -4.60 9.05 -2.87
C TYR A 223 -4.85 10.18 -1.89
N LYS A 224 -3.92 11.13 -1.80
CA LYS A 224 -4.08 12.33 -0.96
C LYS A 224 -5.39 13.08 -1.27
N SER A 225 -5.80 13.17 -2.55
CA SER A 225 -7.08 13.79 -2.91
C SER A 225 -8.28 13.11 -2.24
N ASP A 226 -8.28 11.78 -2.14
CA ASP A 226 -9.38 11.04 -1.52
C ASP A 226 -9.34 11.17 0.01
N TRP A 227 -8.13 11.20 0.59
CA TRP A 227 -7.94 11.53 2.00
C TRP A 227 -8.55 12.87 2.40
N ILE A 228 -8.34 13.88 1.58
CA ILE A 228 -8.92 15.21 1.78
C ILE A 228 -10.45 15.13 1.69
N ARG A 229 -11.00 14.40 0.70
CA ARG A 229 -12.45 14.27 0.50
C ARG A 229 -13.16 13.66 1.70
N PHE A 230 -12.59 12.67 2.38
CA PHE A 230 -13.21 12.08 3.58
C PHE A 230 -12.81 12.78 4.89
N GLY A 231 -11.93 13.78 4.84
CA GLY A 231 -11.54 14.60 5.99
C GLY A 231 -10.43 14.03 6.88
N GLY A 232 -9.62 13.11 6.36
CA GLY A 232 -8.48 12.52 7.09
C GLY A 232 -8.86 11.65 8.29
N MET A 233 -8.07 11.60 9.35
CA MET A 233 -8.43 10.91 10.60
C MET A 233 -9.29 11.81 11.50
N ASN A 234 -10.27 11.23 12.18
CA ASN A 234 -11.03 11.91 13.23
C ASN A 234 -10.15 12.11 14.47
N THR A 235 -9.56 13.29 14.59
CA THR A 235 -8.66 13.60 15.69
C THR A 235 -9.43 13.77 16.99
N GLU A 236 -10.57 14.47 16.97
CA GLU A 236 -11.30 14.83 18.18
C GLU A 236 -11.79 13.60 18.96
N GLU A 237 -12.42 12.65 18.27
CA GLU A 237 -13.01 11.47 18.89
C GLU A 237 -11.94 10.49 19.40
N PHE A 238 -10.87 10.30 18.63
CA PHE A 238 -9.82 9.31 18.91
C PHE A 238 -8.58 9.91 19.59
N LYS A 239 -8.72 11.09 20.21
CA LYS A 239 -7.66 11.71 20.99
C LYS A 239 -7.21 10.80 22.13
N TYR A 240 -5.96 10.34 22.06
CA TYR A 240 -5.33 9.44 23.03
C TYR A 240 -6.05 8.08 23.24
N LYS A 241 -6.98 7.73 22.34
CA LYS A 241 -7.67 6.44 22.36
C LYS A 241 -6.98 5.48 21.40
N TRP A 242 -7.11 4.20 21.70
CA TRP A 242 -6.64 3.10 20.85
C TRP A 242 -7.84 2.26 20.43
N GLY A 243 -7.98 2.05 19.13
CA GLY A 243 -9.02 1.23 18.55
C GLY A 243 -10.26 2.03 18.13
N GLY A 244 -10.87 1.58 17.04
CA GLY A 244 -12.07 2.17 16.44
C GLY A 244 -11.75 3.27 15.40
N GLU A 245 -10.56 3.85 15.42
CA GLU A 245 -10.21 4.93 14.48
C GLU A 245 -10.13 4.47 13.03
N ASP A 246 -9.79 3.20 12.83
CA ASP A 246 -9.69 2.55 11.53
C ASP A 246 -11.06 2.18 10.97
N TRP A 247 -12.02 1.83 11.83
CA TRP A 247 -13.42 1.64 11.48
C TRP A 247 -14.13 2.95 11.16
N ASP A 248 -13.91 4.01 11.94
CA ASP A 248 -14.43 5.36 11.60
C ASP A 248 -13.91 5.83 10.22
N LEU A 249 -12.63 5.60 9.94
CA LEU A 249 -12.03 5.90 8.64
C LEU A 249 -12.70 5.09 7.53
N LEU A 250 -12.89 3.78 7.74
CA LEU A 250 -13.54 2.89 6.78
C LEU A 250 -14.96 3.34 6.45
N ASP A 251 -15.77 3.68 7.46
CA ASP A 251 -17.14 4.15 7.26
C ASP A 251 -17.17 5.41 6.39
N ARG A 252 -16.23 6.33 6.61
CA ARG A 252 -16.12 7.56 5.80
C ARG A 252 -15.63 7.29 4.38
N ILE A 253 -14.75 6.30 4.17
CA ILE A 253 -14.37 5.83 2.82
C ILE A 253 -15.58 5.28 2.08
N ILE A 254 -16.37 4.41 2.73
CA ILE A 254 -17.57 3.80 2.14
C ILE A 254 -18.63 4.86 1.84
N ASN A 255 -18.81 5.85 2.72
CA ASN A 255 -19.75 6.95 2.51
C ASN A 255 -19.39 7.81 1.29
N LEU A 256 -18.14 7.82 0.85
CA LEU A 256 -17.71 8.44 -0.42
C LEU A 256 -17.88 7.53 -1.65
N SER A 257 -18.51 6.38 -1.50
CA SER A 257 -18.65 5.34 -2.53
C SER A 257 -17.30 4.86 -3.09
N LEU A 258 -16.24 4.94 -2.28
CA LEU A 258 -14.95 4.36 -2.62
C LEU A 258 -14.98 2.87 -2.33
N GLU A 259 -14.55 2.08 -3.29
CA GLU A 259 -14.43 0.65 -3.14
C GLU A 259 -13.22 0.31 -2.27
N VAL A 260 -13.40 -0.62 -1.33
CA VAL A 260 -12.31 -1.08 -0.46
C VAL A 260 -11.75 -2.39 -1.00
N GLU A 261 -10.52 -2.34 -1.50
CA GLU A 261 -9.79 -3.51 -1.97
C GLU A 261 -9.06 -4.18 -0.81
N ARG A 262 -9.63 -5.27 -0.30
CA ARG A 262 -9.04 -6.09 0.77
C ARG A 262 -8.41 -7.36 0.22
N ILE A 263 -7.14 -7.57 0.56
CA ILE A 263 -6.37 -8.74 0.12
C ILE A 263 -5.51 -9.21 1.30
N LYS A 264 -5.53 -10.51 1.62
CA LYS A 264 -4.51 -11.14 2.47
C LYS A 264 -3.17 -10.99 1.78
N TYR A 265 -2.25 -10.25 2.40
CA TYR A 265 -1.00 -9.88 1.76
C TYR A 265 0.17 -10.63 2.42
N PRO A 266 0.70 -11.70 1.80
CA PRO A 266 1.88 -12.38 2.31
C PRO A 266 3.07 -11.43 2.43
N GLY A 267 3.79 -11.52 3.54
CA GLY A 267 4.90 -10.62 3.87
C GLY A 267 4.49 -9.40 4.68
N LEU A 268 3.22 -8.98 4.73
CA LEU A 268 2.77 -8.01 5.72
C LEU A 268 2.49 -8.75 7.02
N TYR A 269 3.55 -9.09 7.75
CA TYR A 269 3.48 -9.81 9.00
C TYR A 269 3.76 -8.86 10.16
N HIS A 270 2.76 -8.72 11.03
CA HIS A 270 2.87 -7.96 12.26
C HIS A 270 3.44 -8.86 13.34
N HIS A 271 4.60 -8.48 13.86
CA HIS A 271 5.30 -9.21 14.91
C HIS A 271 4.52 -9.17 16.22
N TYR A 272 4.60 -10.25 16.98
CA TYR A 272 3.98 -10.27 18.29
C TYR A 272 4.65 -9.24 19.19
N HIS A 273 3.86 -8.35 19.77
CA HIS A 273 4.26 -7.56 20.91
C HIS A 273 3.16 -7.57 21.95
N THR A 274 3.55 -7.50 23.22
CA THR A 274 2.59 -7.30 24.29
C THR A 274 2.05 -5.89 24.20
N LYS A 275 0.74 -5.72 24.38
CA LYS A 275 0.10 -4.42 24.60
C LYS A 275 0.50 -3.87 25.98
N THR A 276 1.79 -3.68 26.25
CA THR A 276 2.30 -3.24 27.54
C THR A 276 2.46 -1.73 27.57
N LYS A 277 1.62 -1.15 28.45
CA LYS A 277 1.42 0.26 28.82
C LYS A 277 0.72 1.11 27.77
N LYS A 278 -0.55 1.41 28.08
CA LYS A 278 -1.22 2.66 27.70
C LYS A 278 -0.17 3.77 27.78
N TRP A 279 0.17 4.34 26.63
CA TRP A 279 0.98 5.55 26.51
C TRP A 279 0.40 6.58 27.49
N GLY A 280 1.01 6.65 28.68
CA GLY A 280 0.60 7.49 29.80
C GLY A 280 0.94 8.92 29.50
#